data_AF-X1VDE1-F1
#
_entry.id   AF-X1VDE1-F1
#
_cell.length_a   1.000
_cell.length_b   1.000
_cell.length_c   1.000
_cell.angle_alpha   90.00
_cell.angle_beta   90.00
_cell.angle_gamma   90.00
#
_symmetry.space_group_name_H-M   'P 1'
#
loop_
_entity.id
_entity.type
_entity.pdbx_description
1 polymer ?
#
loop_
_entity_poly.entity_id
_entity_poly.type
_entity_poly.pdbx_seq_one_letter_code
_entity_poly.pdbx_strand_id
1 'polypeptide(L)' 'MKNLKFRTVLFLCLVVMFSLSLTSAVSAHFGMVIPSDDMVSKDDSKKITLKVQFIHPMEGDYMDMAKPSSIKIFLS' A
#
# COMPACT_ATOMS: atom_id res chain seq x y z
N MET A 1 -0.44 18.83 -47.21
CA MET A 1 -0.77 17.50 -46.65
C MET A 1 0.30 16.90 -45.72
N LYS A 2 1.60 17.12 -45.96
CA LYS A 2 2.69 16.58 -45.10
C LYS A 2 2.61 17.05 -43.63
N ASN A 3 2.23 18.31 -43.41
CA ASN A 3 2.10 18.91 -42.07
C ASN A 3 0.89 18.39 -41.29
N LEU A 4 -0.15 17.89 -41.97
CA LEU A 4 -1.36 17.38 -41.30
C LEU A 4 -1.06 16.03 -40.65
N LYS A 5 -0.40 15.11 -41.37
CA LYS A 5 0.03 13.82 -40.82
C LYS A 5 1.00 13.98 -39.65
N PHE A 6 1.95 14.92 -39.74
CA PHE A 6 2.87 15.23 -38.64
C PHE A 6 2.14 15.73 -37.40
N ARG A 7 1.17 16.65 -37.56
CA ARG A 7 0.35 17.16 -36.46
C ARG A 7 -0.52 16.09 -35.83
N THR A 8 -1.11 15.19 -36.64
CA THR A 8 -1.90 14.07 -36.14
C THR A 8 -1.06 13.08 -35.35
N VAL A 9 0.15 12.75 -35.84
CA VAL A 9 1.09 11.86 -35.12
C VAL A 9 1.55 12.50 -33.80
N LEU A 10 1.90 13.78 -33.82
CA LEU A 10 2.28 14.53 -32.61
C LEU A 10 1.14 14.54 -31.58
N PHE A 11 -0.09 14.78 -32.03
CA PHE A 11 -1.27 14.80 -31.17
C PHE A 11 -1.52 13.41 -30.56
N LEU A 12 -1.39 12.34 -31.34
CA LEU A 12 -1.55 10.97 -30.85
C LEU A 12 -0.48 10.64 -29.79
N CYS A 13 0.79 11.00 -30.02
CA CYS A 13 1.86 10.81 -29.03
C CYS A 13 1.58 11.56 -27.72
N LEU A 14 1.08 12.80 -27.80
CA LEU A 14 0.70 13.60 -26.64
C LEU A 14 -0.45 12.97 -25.86
N VAL A 15 -1.46 12.44 -26.55
CA VAL A 15 -2.59 11.73 -25.93
C VAL A 15 -2.12 10.46 -25.21
N VAL A 16 -1.22 9.69 -25.83
CA VAL A 16 -0.66 8.48 -25.20
C VAL A 16 0.15 8.83 -23.95
N MET A 17 1.03 9.84 -24.02
CA MET A 17 1.82 10.28 -22.87
C MET A 17 0.94 10.80 -21.72
N PHE A 18 -0.10 11.57 -22.04
CA PHE A 18 -1.06 12.05 -21.05
C PHE A 18 -1.84 10.88 -20.42
N SER A 19 -2.25 9.89 -21.21
CA SER A 19 -2.95 8.70 -20.70
C SER A 19 -2.11 7.87 -19.72
N LEU A 20 -0.79 7.76 -19.95
CA LEU A 20 0.13 7.09 -19.04
C LEU A 20 0.35 7.86 -17.73
N SER A 21 0.31 9.19 -17.77
CA SER A 21 0.50 10.01 -16.56
C SER A 21 -0.67 9.96 -15.56
N LEU A 22 -1.82 9.41 -15.97
CA LEU A 22 -3.00 9.25 -15.11
C LEU A 22 -2.91 8.03 -14.18
N THR A 23 -1.89 7.17 -14.31
CA THR A 23 -1.69 6.00 -13.44
C THR A 23 -0.94 6.36 -12.17
N SER A 24 -1.48 7.25 -11.34
CA SER A 24 -0.88 7.59 -10.05
C SER A 24 -1.92 7.54 -8.95
N ALA A 25 -2.01 6.36 -8.32
CA ALA A 25 -2.35 6.11 -6.92
C ALA A 25 -2.75 4.64 -6.76
N VAL A 26 -1.78 3.73 -6.89
CA VAL A 26 -2.01 2.37 -6.40
C VAL A 26 -1.95 2.45 -4.87
N SER A 27 -3.11 2.45 -4.22
CA SER A 27 -3.22 2.33 -2.77
C SER A 27 -2.91 0.90 -2.35
N ALA A 28 -1.62 0.53 -2.38
CA ALA A 28 -1.13 -0.76 -1.93
C ALA A 28 -0.63 -0.71 -0.47
N HIS A 29 -1.27 0.09 0.38
CA HIS A 29 -1.00 0.06 1.82
C HIS A 29 -1.77 -1.10 2.44
N PHE A 30 -1.06 -2.13 2.86
CA PHE A 30 -1.65 -3.26 3.57
C PHE A 30 -1.51 -3.02 5.06
N GLY A 31 -2.64 -2.99 5.76
CA GLY A 31 -2.66 -2.98 7.22
C GLY A 31 -2.26 -4.35 7.75
N MET A 32 -1.26 -4.40 8.61
CA MET A 32 -0.79 -5.62 9.27
C MET A 32 -1.00 -5.52 10.78
N VAL A 33 -1.39 -6.63 11.40
CA VAL A 33 -1.44 -6.82 12.86
C VAL A 33 -0.51 -7.97 13.20
N ILE A 34 0.63 -7.66 13.83
CA ILE A 34 1.71 -8.62 14.08
C ILE A 34 1.85 -8.79 15.61
N PRO A 35 1.71 -10.02 16.14
CA PRO A 35 1.94 -10.27 17.56
C PRO A 35 3.43 -10.25 17.91
N SER A 36 3.75 -10.08 19.20
CA SER A 36 5.12 -10.21 19.72
C SER A 36 5.65 -11.63 19.60
N ASP A 37 4.74 -12.60 19.65
CA ASP A 37 5.03 -14.03 19.69
C ASP A 37 4.11 -14.74 18.70
N ASP A 38 4.67 -15.65 17.90
CA ASP A 38 3.91 -16.42 16.90
C ASP A 38 3.09 -17.54 17.54
N MET A 39 3.47 -17.96 18.75
CA MET A 39 2.81 -19.01 19.53
C MET A 39 2.92 -18.70 21.02
N VAL A 40 1.88 -19.03 21.78
CA VAL A 40 1.83 -18.83 23.23
C VAL A 40 1.55 -20.16 23.92
N SER A 41 2.42 -20.53 24.85
CA SER A 41 2.34 -21.72 25.70
C SER A 41 1.81 -21.36 27.10
N LYS A 42 1.46 -22.37 27.89
CA LYS A 42 0.90 -22.18 29.24
C LYS A 42 1.84 -21.44 30.20
N ASP A 43 3.13 -21.65 30.04
CA ASP A 43 4.17 -21.12 30.92
C ASP A 43 4.67 -19.74 30.47
N ASP A 44 4.20 -19.26 29.32
CA ASP A 44 4.62 -17.97 28.75
C ASP A 44 3.94 -16.79 29.45
N SER A 45 4.50 -15.60 29.22
CA SER A 45 3.90 -14.34 29.66
C SER A 45 2.46 -14.21 29.18
N LYS A 46 1.55 -13.82 30.08
CA LYS A 46 0.15 -13.50 29.73
C LYS A 46 -0.03 -12.16 29.01
N LYS A 47 1.07 -11.47 28.72
CA LYS A 47 1.09 -10.19 28.01
C LYS A 47 1.63 -10.42 26.61
N ILE A 48 0.78 -10.18 25.61
CA ILE A 48 1.13 -10.15 24.19
C ILE A 48 1.04 -8.71 23.70
N THR A 49 2.06 -8.26 22.98
CA THR A 49 2.06 -6.93 22.34
C THR A 49 1.69 -7.09 20.88
N LEU A 50 0.71 -6.31 20.39
CA LEU A 50 0.34 -6.27 18.98
C LEU A 50 0.94 -5.02 18.34
N LYS A 51 1.71 -5.20 17.28
CA LYS A 51 2.17 -4.11 16.41
C LYS A 51 1.20 -3.97 15.25
N VAL A 52 0.69 -2.75 15.05
CA VAL A 52 -0.20 -2.41 13.93
C VAL A 52 0.52 -1.40 13.07
N GLN A 53 0.69 -1.72 11.78
CA GLN A 53 1.49 -0.92 10.86
C GLN A 53 1.02 -1.10 9.41
N PHE A 54 1.42 -0.18 8.53
CA PHE A 54 1.24 -0.33 7.09
C PHE A 54 2.51 -0.89 6.45
N ILE A 55 2.33 -1.80 5.48
CA ILE A 55 3.40 -2.37 4.69
C ILE A 55 3.10 -2.23 3.19
N HIS A 56 4.14 -2.07 2.39
CA HIS A 56 4.10 -2.32 0.96
C HIS A 56 4.67 -3.73 0.71
N PRO A 57 3.93 -4.69 0.12
CA PRO A 57 4.34 -6.10 0.03
C PRO A 57 5.65 -6.34 -0.75
N MET A 58 6.09 -5.34 -1.52
CA MET A 58 7.28 -5.38 -2.35
C MET A 58 8.41 -4.50 -1.80
N GLU A 59 8.15 -3.69 -0.77
CA GLU A 59 9.18 -2.89 -0.09
C GLU A 59 9.45 -3.54 1.26
N GLY A 60 10.71 -3.87 1.55
CA GLY A 60 11.11 -4.50 2.81
C GLY A 60 11.00 -3.58 4.03
N ASP A 61 10.64 -2.32 3.81
CA ASP A 61 10.55 -1.29 4.84
C ASP A 61 9.11 -1.10 5.33
N TYR A 62 9.00 -0.80 6.62
CA TYR A 62 7.73 -0.52 7.28
C TYR A 62 7.41 0.96 7.17
N MET A 63 6.12 1.29 7.09
CA MET A 63 5.68 2.68 7.10
C MET A 63 5.14 3.07 8.47
N ASP A 64 5.53 4.26 8.93
CA ASP A 64 5.01 4.84 10.16
C ASP A 64 3.49 5.02 10.04
N MET A 65 2.77 4.37 10.96
CA MET A 65 1.33 4.50 11.08
C MET A 65 1.00 5.49 12.20
N ALA A 66 0.16 6.48 11.90
CA ALA A 66 -0.44 7.30 12.94
C ALA A 66 -1.23 6.42 13.93
N LYS A 67 -1.26 6.80 15.21
CA LYS A 67 -1.98 6.03 16.23
C LYS A 67 -3.46 5.85 15.80
N PRO A 68 -3.98 4.61 15.76
CA PRO A 68 -5.34 4.38 15.30
C PRO A 68 -6.34 4.90 16.34
N SER A 69 -7.48 5.41 15.87
CA SER A 69 -8.54 5.94 16.75
C SER A 69 -9.18 4.86 17.62
N SER A 70 -9.32 3.63 17.09
CA SER A 70 -9.78 2.48 17.84
C SER A 70 -9.28 1.17 17.23
N ILE A 71 -9.04 0.17 18.08
CA ILE A 71 -8.78 -1.23 17.70
C ILE A 71 -9.79 -2.08 18.48
N LYS A 72 -10.43 -3.03 17.80
CA LYS A 72 -11.36 -3.98 18.43
C LYS A 72 -10.84 -5.40 18.23
N ILE A 73 -10.87 -6.18 19.30
CA ILE A 73 -10.51 -7.61 19.28
C ILE A 73 -11.80 -8.39 19.43
N PHE A 74 -12.01 -9.37 18.55
CA PHE A 74 -13.13 -10.30 18.64
C PHE A 74 -12.60 -11.66 19.11
N LEU A 75 -13.21 -12.21 20.15
CA LEU A 75 -12.99 -13.59 20.60
C LEU A 75 -14.26 -14.38 20.27
N SER A 76 -14.11 -15.41 19.43
CA SER A 76 -15.16 -16.36 19.08
C SER A 76 -15.14 -17.58 19.98
#